data_AF-A0A485KUA4-F1
#
_entry.id   AF-A0A485KUA4-F1
#
_cell.length_a   1.000
_cell.length_b   1.000
_cell.length_c   1.000
_cell.angle_alpha   90.00
_cell.angle_beta   90.00
_cell.angle_gamma   90.00
#
_symmetry.space_group_name_H-M   'P 1'
#
loop_
_entity.id
_entity.type
_entity.pdbx_description
1 polymer ?
#
loop_
_entity_poly.entity_id
_entity_poly.type
_entity_poly.pdbx_seq_one_letter_code
_entity_poly.pdbx_strand_id
1 'polypeptide(L)'
;MNVYFGQLMAYAMPRVDVAAAMGVLVNSIFFLFMGFNPPTSQIPSGFKWLSTITPPKYSLSVLVAQVFSKCSEGGTEMGCKTMTGVPPILLKQLNKKEVTVKEFTEHMFDMKDDDAVRNTLVVIGCIVVFRVLALLALRYVNHQKR
;
A
#
# COMPACT_ATOMS: atom_id res chain seq x y z
N MET A 1 2.19 -8.69 5.95
CA MET A 1 3.44 -8.33 5.22
C MET A 1 4.63 -8.15 6.16
N ASN A 2 4.52 -7.29 7.17
CA ASN A 2 5.63 -6.95 8.07
C ASN A 2 6.26 -8.16 8.77
N VAL A 3 5.45 -9.16 9.15
CA VAL A 3 5.96 -10.40 9.75
C VAL A 3 6.86 -11.19 8.79
N TYR A 4 6.45 -11.38 7.53
CA TYR A 4 7.24 -12.14 6.55
C TYR A 4 8.52 -11.42 6.15
N PHE A 5 8.47 -10.09 6.05
CA PHE A 5 9.65 -9.27 5.82
C PHE A 5 10.60 -9.29 7.02
N GLY A 6 10.07 -9.22 8.24
CA GLY A 6 10.86 -9.36 9.48
C GLY A 6 11.54 -10.72 9.58
N GLN A 7 10.84 -11.80 9.21
CA GLN A 7 11.42 -13.15 9.13
C GLN A 7 12.57 -13.22 8.11
N LEU A 8 12.38 -12.68 6.90
CA LEU A 8 13.45 -12.59 5.90
C LEU A 8 14.67 -11.85 6.46
N MET A 9 14.46 -10.71 7.10
CA MET A 9 15.54 -9.90 7.65
C MET A 9 16.29 -10.62 8.80
N ALA A 10 15.56 -11.34 9.65
CA ALA A 10 16.15 -12.15 10.72
C ALA A 10 17.04 -13.28 10.19
N TYR A 11 16.70 -13.88 9.04
CA TYR A 11 17.51 -14.93 8.42
C TYR A 11 18.66 -14.38 7.58
N ALA A 12 18.48 -13.21 6.96
CA ALA A 12 19.49 -12.61 6.09
C ALA A 12 20.61 -11.92 6.88
N MET A 13 20.33 -11.37 8.07
CA MET A 13 21.28 -10.55 8.83
C MET A 13 22.07 -11.35 9.86
N PRO A 14 23.35 -10.98 10.13
CA PRO A 14 24.22 -11.71 11.05
C PRO A 14 23.88 -11.51 12.52
N ARG A 15 23.15 -10.45 12.87
CA ARG A 15 22.76 -10.11 14.26
C ARG A 15 21.32 -9.63 14.31
N VAL A 16 20.64 -9.96 15.42
CA VAL A 16 19.23 -9.60 15.65
C VAL A 16 19.04 -8.08 15.72
N ASP A 17 19.96 -7.34 16.35
CA ASP A 17 19.86 -5.88 16.45
C ASP A 17 19.95 -5.20 15.08
N VAL A 18 20.82 -5.71 14.21
CA VAL A 18 20.96 -5.21 12.82
C VAL A 18 19.71 -5.55 12.02
N ALA A 19 19.16 -6.74 12.20
CA ALA A 19 17.91 -7.15 11.57
C ALA A 19 16.74 -6.24 11.98
N ALA A 20 16.65 -5.91 13.27
CA ALA A 20 15.61 -5.03 13.79
C ALA A 20 15.75 -3.61 13.23
N ALA A 21 16.96 -3.03 13.26
CA ALA A 21 17.21 -1.69 12.73
C ALA A 21 16.88 -1.59 11.23
N MET A 22 17.33 -2.57 10.43
CA MET A 22 17.04 -2.62 9.01
C MET A 22 15.54 -2.86 8.72
N GLY A 23 14.89 -3.70 9.52
CA GLY A 23 13.46 -3.95 9.44
C GLY A 23 12.63 -2.69 9.66
N VAL A 24 12.97 -1.91 10.70
CA VAL A 24 12.33 -0.63 10.99
C VAL A 24 12.56 0.37 9.85
N LEU A 25 13.80 0.52 9.39
CA LEU A 25 14.15 1.47 8.34
C LEU A 25 13.36 1.19 7.04
N VAL A 26 13.33 -0.06 6.59
CA VAL A 26 12.61 -0.42 5.36
C VAL A 26 11.09 -0.29 5.55
N ASN A 27 10.56 -0.65 6.73
CA ASN A 27 9.14 -0.45 7.03
C ASN A 27 8.75 1.03 7.03
N SER A 28 9.61 1.93 7.55
CA SER A 28 9.40 3.37 7.48
C SER A 28 9.36 3.89 6.04
N ILE A 29 10.24 3.39 5.17
CA ILE A 29 10.22 3.72 3.74
C ILE A 29 8.90 3.24 3.11
N PHE A 30 8.51 1.99 3.34
CA PHE A 30 7.24 1.47 2.85
C PHE A 30 6.04 2.25 3.37
N PHE A 31 6.09 2.71 4.62
CA PHE A 31 5.01 3.52 5.19
C PHE A 31 4.86 4.86 4.46
N LEU A 32 5.99 5.52 4.17
CA LEU A 32 6.01 6.80 3.45
C LEU A 32 5.46 6.68 2.02
N PHE A 33 5.74 5.56 1.34
CA PHE A 33 5.39 5.37 -0.07
C PHE A 33 4.12 4.54 -0.32
N MET A 34 3.36 4.20 0.73
CA MET A 34 2.11 3.44 0.56
C MET A 34 0.97 4.24 -0.09
N GLY A 35 1.16 5.55 -0.29
CA GLY A 35 0.23 6.41 -1.02
C GLY A 35 -0.90 7.02 -0.18
N PHE A 36 -0.80 6.99 1.15
CA PHE A 36 -1.70 7.70 2.06
C PHE A 36 -1.21 9.13 2.36
N ASN A 37 0.06 9.27 2.72
CA ASN A 37 0.69 10.56 2.99
C ASN A 37 2.16 10.54 2.51
N PRO A 38 2.48 11.13 1.34
CA PRO A 38 1.59 11.87 0.44
C PRO A 38 0.58 10.97 -0.32
N PRO A 39 -0.56 11.52 -0.77
CA PRO A 39 -1.53 10.77 -1.55
C PRO A 39 -0.94 10.36 -2.91
N THR A 40 -1.37 9.21 -3.45
CA THR A 40 -0.83 8.63 -4.69
C THR A 40 -0.79 9.62 -5.87
N SER A 41 -1.77 10.52 -5.97
CA SER A 41 -1.85 11.55 -7.03
C SER A 41 -0.73 12.61 -6.97
N GLN A 42 -0.13 12.81 -5.79
CA GLN A 42 0.92 13.82 -5.55
C GLN A 42 2.33 13.22 -5.55
N ILE A 43 2.46 11.90 -5.73
CA ILE A 43 3.78 11.25 -5.78
C ILE A 43 4.48 11.65 -7.10
N PRO A 44 5.68 12.24 -7.05
CA PRO A 44 6.43 12.60 -8.25
C PRO A 44 6.69 11.37 -9.14
N SER A 45 6.65 11.55 -10.46
CA SER A 45 6.82 10.47 -11.44
C SER A 45 8.08 9.62 -11.19
N GLY A 46 9.18 10.27 -10.80
CA GLY A 46 10.46 9.62 -10.48
C GLY A 46 10.43 8.68 -9.27
N PHE A 47 9.50 8.86 -8.32
CA PHE A 47 9.35 8.00 -7.14
C PHE A 47 8.16 7.04 -7.24
N LYS A 48 7.41 7.08 -8.34
CA LYS A 48 6.21 6.28 -8.52
C LYS A 48 6.51 4.78 -8.48
N TRP A 49 7.68 4.36 -8.99
CA TRP A 49 8.14 2.97 -8.92
C TRP A 49 8.31 2.47 -7.48
N LEU A 50 8.78 3.32 -6.58
CA LEU A 50 8.99 2.97 -5.17
C LEU A 50 7.64 2.73 -4.47
N SER A 51 6.63 3.53 -4.82
CA SER A 51 5.25 3.29 -4.40
C SER A 51 4.71 1.97 -4.97
N THR A 52 5.03 1.60 -6.21
CA THR A 52 4.58 0.33 -6.82
C THR A 52 5.21 -0.91 -6.17
N ILE A 53 6.48 -0.83 -5.75
CA ILE A 53 7.16 -1.97 -5.09
C ILE A 53 6.67 -2.16 -3.66
N THR A 54 6.21 -1.09 -3.00
CA THR A 54 5.78 -1.07 -1.60
C THR A 54 4.59 -2.01 -1.37
N PRO A 55 4.78 -3.18 -0.75
CA PRO A 55 3.69 -4.16 -0.66
C PRO A 55 2.51 -3.71 0.24
N PRO A 56 2.71 -2.98 1.36
CA PRO A 56 1.61 -2.45 2.16
C PRO A 56 0.62 -1.57 1.39
N LYS A 57 1.04 -0.91 0.30
CA LYS A 57 0.18 -0.10 -0.56
C LYS A 57 -1.04 -0.87 -1.03
N TYR A 58 -0.84 -2.09 -1.50
CA TYR A 58 -1.91 -2.91 -2.07
C TYR A 58 -2.91 -3.32 -1.00
N SER A 59 -2.44 -3.69 0.19
CA SER A 59 -3.33 -4.00 1.32
C SER A 59 -4.15 -2.78 1.76
N LEU A 60 -3.54 -1.59 1.84
CA LEU A 60 -4.26 -0.36 2.14
C LEU A 60 -5.30 -0.04 1.05
N SER A 61 -4.92 -0.18 -0.21
CA SER A 61 -5.81 0.12 -1.33
C SER A 61 -7.07 -0.73 -1.32
N VAL A 62 -6.96 -2.02 -0.96
CA VAL A 62 -8.11 -2.93 -0.85
C VAL A 62 -9.00 -2.51 0.31
N LEU A 63 -8.43 -2.23 1.49
CA LEU A 63 -9.19 -1.80 2.67
C LEU A 63 -9.95 -0.50 2.41
N VAL A 64 -9.27 0.50 1.84
CA VAL A 64 -9.85 1.80 1.52
C VAL A 64 -10.90 1.67 0.42
N ALA A 65 -10.64 0.86 -0.62
CA ALA A 65 -11.59 0.66 -1.70
C ALA A 65 -12.90 0.01 -1.20
N GLN A 66 -12.81 -1.02 -0.35
CA GLN A 66 -13.99 -1.69 0.21
C GLN A 66 -14.85 -0.75 1.07
N VAL A 67 -14.23 0.16 1.82
CA VAL A 67 -14.93 1.03 2.78
C VAL A 67 -15.45 2.32 2.12
N PHE A 68 -14.65 2.91 1.23
CA PHE A 68 -14.88 4.26 0.71
C PHE A 68 -15.20 4.32 -0.78
N SER A 69 -14.92 3.26 -1.55
CA SER A 69 -15.14 3.26 -3.01
C SER A 69 -16.31 2.37 -3.43
N LYS A 70 -16.88 1.60 -2.50
CA LYS A 70 -18.07 0.78 -2.74
C LYS A 70 -19.33 1.62 -2.62
N CYS A 71 -20.19 1.53 -3.63
CA CYS A 71 -21.50 2.16 -3.64
C CYS A 71 -22.48 1.16 -4.25
N SER A 72 -23.29 0.53 -3.39
CA SER A 72 -24.37 -0.38 -3.82
C SER A 72 -25.64 0.41 -4.11
N GLU A 73 -26.55 -0.15 -4.92
CA GLU A 73 -27.80 0.50 -5.37
C GLU A 73 -28.69 1.01 -4.22
N GLY A 74 -28.49 0.50 -3.00
CA GLY A 74 -29.18 0.96 -1.78
C GLY A 74 -28.70 2.30 -1.20
N GLY A 75 -27.62 2.90 -1.69
CA GLY A 75 -27.19 4.28 -1.33
C GLY A 75 -26.74 4.51 0.13
N THR A 76 -26.69 3.47 0.97
CA THR A 76 -26.34 3.56 2.40
C THR A 76 -24.83 3.52 2.68
N GLU A 77 -24.04 3.11 1.70
CA GLU A 77 -22.58 2.95 1.82
C GLU A 77 -21.88 4.31 1.93
N MET A 78 -20.74 4.35 2.64
CA MET A 78 -19.99 5.60 2.82
C MET A 78 -19.49 6.19 1.50
N GLY A 79 -19.19 5.36 0.50
CA GLY A 79 -18.73 5.81 -0.81
C GLY A 79 -19.75 6.64 -1.60
N CYS A 80 -21.05 6.42 -1.38
CA CYS A 80 -22.12 7.13 -2.08
C CYS A 80 -22.40 8.54 -1.51
N LYS A 81 -21.87 8.85 -0.32
CA LYS A 81 -22.15 10.13 0.33
C LYS A 81 -21.41 11.27 -0.38
N THR A 82 -22.10 12.36 -0.61
CA THR A 82 -21.52 13.62 -1.10
C THR A 82 -20.72 14.28 0.02
N MET A 83 -19.49 14.69 -0.28
CA MET A 83 -18.65 15.38 0.69
C MET A 83 -18.99 16.87 0.76
N THR A 84 -18.97 17.42 1.97
CA THR A 84 -19.13 18.86 2.23
C THR A 84 -17.77 19.49 2.53
N GLY A 85 -17.58 20.77 2.18
CA GLY A 85 -16.34 21.50 2.45
C GLY A 85 -15.14 21.09 1.56
N VAL A 86 -15.41 20.54 0.38
CA VAL A 86 -14.35 20.15 -0.58
C VAL A 86 -13.63 21.40 -1.11
N PRO A 87 -12.28 21.44 -1.09
CA PRO A 87 -11.53 22.55 -1.67
C PRO A 87 -11.91 22.82 -3.14
N PRO A 88 -12.08 24.09 -3.56
CA PRO A 88 -12.50 24.43 -4.93
C PRO A 88 -11.52 23.98 -6.01
N ILE A 89 -10.26 23.76 -5.65
CA ILE A 89 -9.22 23.21 -6.53
C ILE A 89 -9.59 21.79 -6.98
N LEU A 90 -10.05 20.94 -6.06
CA LEU A 90 -10.43 19.56 -6.38
C LEU A 90 -11.72 19.51 -7.21
N LEU A 91 -12.68 20.38 -6.91
CA LEU A 91 -13.92 20.51 -7.68
C LEU A 91 -13.63 20.92 -9.14
N LYS A 92 -12.66 21.83 -9.34
CA LYS A 92 -12.22 22.25 -10.67
C LYS A 92 -11.47 21.14 -11.42
N GLN A 93 -10.66 20.33 -10.72
CA GLN A 93 -9.96 19.18 -11.32
C GLN A 93 -10.92 18.06 -11.75
N LEU A 94 -11.96 17.81 -10.96
CA LEU A 94 -12.98 16.79 -11.26
C LEU A 94 -14.09 17.31 -12.20
N ASN A 95 -14.12 18.61 -12.50
CA ASN A 95 -15.15 19.28 -13.29
C ASN A 95 -16.59 18.98 -12.81
N LYS A 96 -16.78 18.89 -11.48
CA LYS A 96 -18.06 18.62 -10.83
C LYS A 96 -18.34 19.61 -9.71
N LYS A 97 -19.61 19.96 -9.53
CA LYS A 97 -20.08 20.84 -8.44
C LYS A 97 -20.14 20.12 -7.09
N GLU A 98 -20.35 18.81 -7.12
CA GLU A 98 -20.42 17.93 -5.96
C GLU A 98 -19.56 16.71 -6.23
N VAL A 99 -18.86 16.23 -5.20
CA VAL A 99 -17.94 15.09 -5.27
C VAL A 99 -18.31 14.09 -4.19
N THR A 100 -18.43 12.83 -4.58
CA THR A 100 -18.69 11.72 -3.65
C THR A 100 -17.39 11.28 -2.97
N VAL A 101 -17.52 10.60 -1.83
CA VAL A 101 -16.38 10.00 -1.13
C VAL A 101 -15.63 9.02 -2.03
N LYS A 102 -16.35 8.27 -2.87
CA LYS A 102 -15.77 7.39 -3.89
C LYS A 102 -14.86 8.17 -4.86
N GLU A 103 -15.39 9.19 -5.52
CA GLU A 103 -14.64 9.94 -6.54
C GLU A 103 -13.41 10.63 -5.98
N PHE A 104 -13.50 11.14 -4.76
CA PHE A 104 -12.34 11.70 -4.08
C PHE A 104 -11.29 10.65 -3.76
N THR A 105 -11.71 9.48 -3.27
CA THR A 105 -10.80 8.39 -2.93
C THR A 105 -10.07 7.87 -4.17
N GLU A 106 -10.81 7.69 -5.26
CA GLU A 106 -10.27 7.25 -6.55
C GLU A 106 -9.33 8.30 -7.14
N HIS A 107 -9.66 9.59 -7.07
CA HIS A 107 -8.83 10.64 -7.66
C HIS A 107 -7.58 10.98 -6.82
N MET A 108 -7.69 10.99 -5.49
CA MET A 108 -6.58 11.35 -4.61
C MET A 108 -5.64 10.17 -4.36
N PHE A 109 -6.20 9.00 -4.07
CA PHE A 109 -5.42 7.86 -3.62
C PHE A 109 -5.24 6.78 -4.70
N ASP A 110 -5.94 6.88 -5.83
CA ASP A 110 -5.97 5.85 -6.90
C ASP A 110 -6.34 4.46 -6.35
N MET A 111 -7.24 4.44 -5.37
CA MET A 111 -7.73 3.23 -4.69
C MET A 111 -9.13 2.92 -5.17
N LYS A 112 -9.23 2.02 -6.15
CA LYS A 112 -10.48 1.63 -6.81
C LYS A 112 -10.96 0.26 -6.33
N ASP A 113 -12.28 0.09 -6.24
CA ASP A 113 -12.89 -1.20 -5.88
C ASP A 113 -12.70 -2.26 -6.96
N ASP A 114 -12.75 -1.87 -8.23
CA ASP A 114 -12.53 -2.77 -9.38
C ASP A 114 -11.13 -3.42 -9.37
N ASP A 115 -10.14 -2.68 -8.87
CA ASP A 115 -8.76 -3.16 -8.75
C ASP A 115 -8.53 -4.03 -7.50
N ALA A 116 -9.51 -4.21 -6.61
CA ALA A 116 -9.33 -4.90 -5.34
C ALA A 116 -8.86 -6.35 -5.51
N VAL A 117 -9.38 -7.06 -6.52
CA VAL A 117 -8.95 -8.44 -6.83
C VAL A 117 -7.50 -8.46 -7.31
N ARG A 118 -7.14 -7.56 -8.24
CA ARG A 118 -5.76 -7.44 -8.74
C ARG A 118 -4.79 -7.13 -7.60
N ASN A 119 -5.13 -6.16 -6.77
CA ASN A 119 -4.29 -5.75 -5.64
C ASN A 119 -4.14 -6.87 -4.61
N THR A 120 -5.20 -7.67 -4.38
CA THR A 120 -5.14 -8.85 -3.52
C THR A 120 -4.21 -9.92 -4.08
N LEU A 121 -4.27 -10.21 -5.38
CA LEU A 121 -3.37 -11.15 -6.04
C LEU A 121 -1.90 -10.68 -5.96
N VAL A 122 -1.66 -9.39 -6.13
CA VAL A 122 -0.31 -8.81 -5.97
C VAL A 122 0.21 -9.00 -4.55
N VAL A 123 -0.62 -8.79 -3.52
CA VAL A 123 -0.25 -9.05 -2.12
C VAL A 123 0.15 -10.51 -1.90
N ILE A 124 -0.63 -11.45 -2.45
CA ILE A 124 -0.32 -12.89 -2.36
C ILE A 124 1.02 -13.18 -3.06
N GLY A 125 1.24 -12.61 -4.25
CA GLY A 125 2.51 -12.70 -4.97
C GLY A 125 3.69 -12.20 -4.14
N CYS A 126 3.58 -11.03 -3.50
CA CYS A 126 4.62 -10.49 -2.62
C CYS A 126 4.92 -11.42 -1.44
N ILE A 127 3.89 -12.04 -0.84
CA ILE A 127 4.07 -13.00 0.25
C ILE A 127 4.90 -14.21 -0.23
N VAL A 128 4.55 -14.77 -1.39
CA VAL A 128 5.28 -15.91 -1.97
C VAL A 128 6.74 -15.52 -2.25
N VAL A 129 6.99 -14.35 -2.83
CA VAL A 129 8.34 -13.84 -3.08
C VAL A 129 9.15 -13.72 -1.78
N PHE A 130 8.60 -13.09 -0.74
CA PHE A 130 9.30 -12.98 0.55
C PHE A 130 9.57 -14.33 1.19
N ARG A 131 8.66 -15.30 1.05
CA ARG A 131 8.86 -16.66 1.54
C ARG A 131 9.99 -17.37 0.80
N VAL A 132 10.01 -17.28 -0.53
CA VAL A 132 11.09 -17.87 -1.34
C VAL A 132 12.43 -17.25 -0.98
N LEU A 133 12.51 -15.92 -0.87
CA LEU A 133 13.73 -15.23 -0.44
C LEU A 133 14.18 -15.65 0.95
N ALA A 134 13.25 -15.84 1.89
CA ALA A 134 13.57 -16.29 3.25
C ALA A 134 14.13 -17.72 3.25
N LEU A 135 13.57 -18.62 2.43
CA LEU A 135 14.09 -19.99 2.25
C LEU A 135 15.47 -19.99 1.60
N LEU A 136 15.70 -19.12 0.61
CA LEU A 136 17.02 -18.96 -0.02
C LEU A 136 18.04 -18.41 0.97
N ALA A 137 17.66 -17.44 1.80
CA ALA A 137 18.51 -16.92 2.87
C ALA A 137 18.91 -18.06 3.83
N LEU A 138 17.95 -18.86 4.32
CA LEU A 138 18.25 -20.01 5.17
C LEU A 138 19.17 -21.04 4.51
N ARG A 139 19.01 -21.28 3.20
CA ARG A 139 19.81 -22.28 2.48
C ARG A 139 21.25 -21.82 2.22
N TYR A 140 21.46 -20.55 1.88
CA TYR A 140 22.74 -20.05 1.38
C TYR A 140 23.47 -19.12 2.36
N VAL A 141 22.76 -18.48 3.27
CA VAL A 141 23.34 -17.55 4.25
C VAL A 141 23.60 -18.32 5.54
N ASN A 142 24.85 -18.67 5.78
CA ASN A 142 25.27 -19.31 7.02
C ASN A 142 26.15 -18.37 7.84
N HIS A 143 25.54 -17.68 8.80
CA HIS A 143 26.23 -16.77 9.73
C HIS A 143 26.96 -17.52 10.86
N GLN A 144 26.82 -18.86 10.96
CA GLN A 144 27.52 -19.68 11.96
C GLN A 144 28.89 -20.18 11.49
N LYS A 145 29.24 -20.06 10.21
CA LYS A 145 30.62 -20.28 9.73
C LYS A 145 31.47 -19.05 10.08
N ARG A 146 31.91 -19.00 11.34
CA ARG A 146 33.02 -18.18 11.78
C ARG A 146 34.17 -19.07 12.19
#